data_AF-A0A2A5RYF4-F1
#
_entry.id   AF-A0A2A5RYF4-F1
#
_cell.length_a   1.000
_cell.length_b   1.000
_cell.length_c   1.000
_cell.angle_alpha   90.00
_cell.angle_beta   90.00
_cell.angle_gamma   90.00
#
_symmetry.space_group_name_H-M   'P 1'
#
loop_
_entity.id
_entity.type
_entity.pdbx_description
1 polymer ?
#
loop_
_entity_poly.entity_id
_entity_poly.type
_entity_poly.pdbx_seq_one_letter_code
_entity_poly.pdbx_strand_id
1 'polypeptide(L)'
;MEVKQLVAIGLDATPQTQPELLEAIPPLDYFGFDATQFGLLPIVIWGGISGAGAYQNHNLRVTLLYSSRRLVLFSAKIITLIASTVVVSFISTFITIIVTHMGMAGLGLNPITLSPIAWMFIGYTVIQWTLLTAIAFAIGLLCRHMIVPLVFLIPQIYNLGNYLAQRWSWGNYLPVAASNMITATPVKTIAHEPLKGAMILILWLSIMLIMAGYTFVRNDVGGNY
;
A
#
# COMPACT_ATOMS: atom_id res chain seq x y z
N MET A 1 1.60 19.21 10.41
CA MET A 1 2.39 20.05 11.33
C MET A 1 3.54 20.60 10.51
N GLU A 2 3.68 21.93 10.41
CA GLU A 2 4.79 22.50 9.65
C GLU A 2 6.12 22.14 10.33
N VAL A 3 7.18 21.88 9.55
CA VAL A 3 8.52 21.53 10.06
C VAL A 3 9.01 22.53 11.13
N LYS A 4 8.61 23.81 11.01
CA LYS A 4 8.90 24.86 12.00
C LYS A 4 8.22 24.64 13.36
N GLN A 5 7.00 24.09 13.39
CA GLN A 5 6.29 23.78 14.63
C GLN A 5 6.92 22.58 15.35
N LEU A 6 7.39 21.57 14.60
CA LEU A 6 8.09 20.40 15.16
C LEU A 6 9.43 20.78 15.80
N VAL A 7 10.17 21.70 15.17
CA VAL A 7 11.42 22.26 15.73
C VAL A 7 11.16 23.01 17.04
N ALA A 8 10.02 23.70 17.17
CA ALA A 8 9.67 24.47 18.36
C ALA A 8 9.22 23.61 19.55
N ILE A 9 8.64 22.44 19.29
CA ILE A 9 8.18 21.48 20.32
C ILE A 9 9.34 20.64 20.88
N GLY A 10 10.42 20.46 20.11
CA GLY A 10 11.59 19.68 20.49
C GLY A 10 11.46 18.20 20.11
N LEU A 11 12.54 17.61 19.58
CA LEU A 11 12.56 16.25 19.00
C LEU A 11 12.34 15.12 20.03
N ASP A 12 12.51 15.41 21.32
CA ASP A 12 12.32 14.46 22.43
C ASP A 12 10.91 14.53 23.04
N ALA A 13 9.98 15.26 22.41
CA ALA A 13 8.64 15.42 22.95
C ALA A 13 7.85 14.11 22.92
N THR A 14 7.39 13.70 24.10
CA THR A 14 6.52 12.55 24.33
C THR A 14 5.14 13.03 24.79
N PRO A 15 4.08 12.19 24.70
CA PRO A 15 2.77 12.52 25.26
C PRO A 15 2.78 12.84 26.77
N GLN A 16 3.86 12.44 27.47
CA GLN A 16 4.08 12.71 28.89
C GLN A 16 4.63 14.12 29.13
N THR A 17 5.43 14.65 28.19
CA THR A 17 5.99 16.01 28.26
C THR A 17 5.10 17.04 27.57
N GLN A 18 4.32 16.62 26.55
CA GLN A 18 3.42 17.47 25.79
C GLN A 18 2.06 16.76 25.58
N PRO A 19 1.02 17.07 26.37
CA PRO A 19 -0.26 16.35 26.33
C PRO A 19 -1.05 16.54 25.03
N GLU A 20 -0.63 17.48 24.17
CA GLU A 20 -1.22 17.71 22.84
C GLU A 20 -0.80 16.65 21.79
N LEU A 21 0.23 15.85 22.09
CA LEU A 21 0.72 14.80 21.19
C LEU A 21 -0.05 13.48 21.41
N LEU A 22 -0.64 12.95 20.34
CA LEU A 22 -1.28 11.62 20.36
C LEU A 22 -0.26 10.47 20.41
N GLU A 23 0.91 10.66 19.82
CA GLU A 23 2.03 9.72 19.77
C GLU A 23 3.34 10.52 19.93
N ALA A 24 4.41 9.90 20.43
CA ALA A 24 5.70 10.58 20.53
C ALA A 24 6.27 10.93 19.14
N ILE A 25 7.20 11.88 19.10
CA ILE A 25 7.86 12.24 17.85
C ILE A 25 8.81 11.10 17.43
N PRO A 26 8.75 10.61 16.19
CA PRO A 26 9.62 9.53 15.74
C PRO A 26 11.08 9.97 15.64
N PRO A 27 12.03 9.02 15.75
CA PRO A 27 13.43 9.34 15.53
C PRO A 27 13.62 9.96 14.14
N LEU A 28 14.63 10.82 14.03
CA LEU A 28 14.81 11.72 12.89
C LEU A 28 14.85 10.98 11.52
N ASP A 29 15.39 9.75 11.49
CA ASP A 29 15.46 8.88 10.31
C ASP A 29 14.10 8.38 9.77
N TYR A 30 13.03 8.44 10.58
CA TYR A 30 11.70 7.93 10.22
C TYR A 30 10.75 9.02 9.73
N PHE A 31 11.21 10.27 9.68
CA PHE A 31 10.38 11.36 9.23
C PHE A 31 10.06 11.25 7.73
N GLY A 32 8.80 11.54 7.40
CA GLY A 32 8.29 11.46 6.03
C GLY A 32 7.56 10.16 5.72
N PHE A 33 7.77 9.08 6.49
CA PHE A 33 7.03 7.83 6.27
C PHE A 33 5.53 7.98 6.59
N ASP A 34 5.13 8.81 7.55
CA ASP A 34 3.71 9.13 7.76
C ASP A 34 3.08 9.80 6.52
N ALA A 35 3.83 10.67 5.83
CA ALA A 35 3.36 11.31 4.60
C ALA A 35 3.19 10.32 3.44
N THR A 36 3.97 9.23 3.42
CA THR A 36 3.82 8.17 2.41
C THR A 36 2.48 7.45 2.52
N GLN A 37 1.82 7.43 3.69
CA GLN A 37 0.50 6.81 3.84
C GLN A 37 -0.57 7.48 2.96
N PHE A 38 -0.43 8.77 2.65
CA PHE A 38 -1.35 9.47 1.73
C PHE A 38 -1.24 8.96 0.29
N GLY A 39 -0.08 8.49 -0.13
CA GLY A 39 0.13 7.91 -1.46
C GLY A 39 -0.49 6.51 -1.63
N LEU A 40 -0.83 5.84 -0.53
CA LEU A 40 -1.42 4.50 -0.55
C LEU A 40 -2.83 4.49 -1.16
N LEU A 41 -3.64 5.51 -0.87
CA LEU A 41 -5.02 5.60 -1.38
C LEU A 41 -5.09 5.66 -2.91
N PRO A 42 -4.41 6.60 -3.60
CA PRO A 42 -4.49 6.69 -5.06
C PRO A 42 -3.91 5.46 -5.76
N ILE A 43 -2.83 4.86 -5.25
CA ILE A 43 -2.24 3.67 -5.87
C ILE A 43 -3.13 2.42 -5.71
N VAL A 44 -3.85 2.30 -4.59
CA VAL A 44 -4.85 1.23 -4.38
C VAL A 44 -6.06 1.43 -5.29
N ILE A 45 -6.53 2.67 -5.44
CA ILE A 45 -7.61 3.00 -6.39
C ILE A 45 -7.21 2.62 -7.81
N TRP A 46 -6.00 3.00 -8.21
CA TRP A 46 -5.45 2.65 -9.52
C TRP A 46 -5.38 1.13 -9.74
N GLY A 47 -5.01 0.35 -8.72
CA GLY A 47 -5.06 -1.12 -8.76
C GLY A 47 -6.47 -1.65 -9.02
N GLY A 48 -7.45 -1.19 -8.26
CA GLY A 48 -8.85 -1.61 -8.41
C GLY A 48 -9.45 -1.26 -9.78
N ILE A 49 -9.18 -0.05 -10.29
CA ILE A 49 -9.60 0.38 -11.63
C ILE A 49 -8.93 -0.49 -12.70
N SER A 50 -7.62 -0.73 -12.59
CA SER A 50 -6.88 -1.55 -13.55
C SER A 50 -7.39 -2.99 -13.62
N GLY A 51 -7.82 -3.55 -12.49
CA GLY A 51 -8.42 -4.89 -12.42
C GLY A 51 -9.79 -4.96 -13.10
N ALA A 52 -10.69 -4.06 -12.71
CA ALA A 52 -12.05 -4.02 -13.26
C ALA A 52 -12.07 -3.59 -14.74
N GLY A 53 -11.20 -2.67 -15.14
CA GLY A 53 -11.10 -2.12 -16.50
C GLY A 53 -10.74 -3.15 -17.56
N ALA A 54 -10.24 -4.33 -17.17
CA ALA A 54 -10.05 -5.44 -18.10
C ALA A 54 -11.37 -5.85 -18.79
N TYR A 55 -12.48 -5.80 -18.06
CA TYR A 55 -13.80 -6.21 -18.57
C TYR A 55 -14.59 -5.07 -19.21
N GLN A 56 -14.10 -3.84 -19.16
CA GLN A 56 -14.75 -2.67 -19.75
C GLN A 56 -14.39 -2.52 -21.24
N ASN A 57 -15.28 -1.85 -21.99
CA ASN A 57 -15.05 -1.44 -23.39
C ASN A 57 -14.63 -2.57 -24.34
N HIS A 58 -15.05 -3.81 -24.07
CA HIS A 58 -14.67 -5.00 -24.83
C HIS A 58 -13.14 -5.24 -24.97
N ASN A 59 -12.31 -4.64 -24.12
CA ASN A 59 -10.85 -4.72 -24.19
C ASN A 59 -10.34 -6.16 -24.15
N LEU A 60 -10.92 -6.98 -23.25
CA LEU A 60 -10.60 -8.40 -23.17
C LEU A 60 -10.97 -9.17 -24.45
N ARG A 61 -12.08 -8.84 -25.10
CA ARG A 61 -12.54 -9.51 -26.32
C ARG A 61 -11.57 -9.24 -27.46
N VAL A 62 -11.21 -7.98 -27.70
CA VAL A 62 -10.26 -7.59 -28.74
C VAL A 62 -8.90 -8.26 -28.52
N THR A 63 -8.43 -8.27 -27.28
CA THR A 63 -7.13 -8.87 -26.95
C THR A 63 -7.14 -10.39 -27.14
N LEU A 64 -8.23 -11.07 -26.80
CA LEU A 64 -8.37 -12.52 -26.94
C LEU A 64 -8.58 -12.97 -28.40
N LEU A 65 -9.10 -12.08 -29.28
CA LEU A 65 -9.12 -12.30 -30.73
C LEU A 65 -7.70 -12.33 -31.31
N TYR A 66 -6.80 -11.51 -30.77
CA TYR A 66 -5.39 -11.50 -31.20
C TYR A 66 -4.57 -12.63 -30.56
N SER A 67 -4.79 -12.93 -29.28
CA SER A 67 -4.09 -13.99 -28.55
C SER A 67 -5.05 -14.78 -27.68
N SER A 68 -5.34 -16.02 -28.07
CA SER A 68 -6.29 -16.87 -27.34
C SER A 68 -5.74 -17.48 -26.04
N ARG A 69 -4.48 -17.19 -25.68
CA ARG A 69 -3.82 -17.74 -24.48
C ARG A 69 -4.20 -16.95 -23.22
N ARG A 70 -5.36 -17.28 -22.64
CA ARG A 70 -5.94 -16.60 -21.46
C ARG A 70 -4.99 -16.50 -20.26
N LEU A 71 -4.29 -17.58 -19.92
CA LEU A 71 -3.35 -17.59 -18.78
C LEU A 71 -2.13 -16.69 -19.00
N VAL A 72 -1.64 -16.59 -20.25
CA VAL A 72 -0.52 -15.71 -20.59
C VAL A 72 -0.94 -14.25 -20.47
N LEU A 73 -2.14 -13.91 -20.96
CA LEU A 73 -2.69 -12.56 -20.83
C LEU A 73 -2.89 -12.15 -19.37
N PHE A 74 -3.46 -13.04 -18.56
CA PHE A 74 -3.64 -12.84 -17.12
C PHE A 74 -2.31 -12.57 -16.41
N SER A 75 -1.32 -13.44 -16.65
CA SER A 75 0.01 -13.32 -16.04
C SER A 75 0.72 -12.04 -16.49
N ALA A 76 0.64 -11.70 -17.79
CA ALA A 76 1.21 -10.47 -18.31
C ALA A 76 0.63 -9.22 -17.63
N LYS A 77 -0.70 -9.17 -17.44
CA LYS A 77 -1.35 -8.05 -16.74
C LYS A 77 -0.88 -7.91 -15.29
N ILE A 78 -0.77 -9.01 -14.56
CA ILE A 78 -0.28 -8.99 -13.17
C ILE A 78 1.16 -8.51 -13.12
N ILE A 79 2.02 -9.02 -14.00
CA ILE A 79 3.43 -8.62 -14.08
C ILE A 79 3.54 -7.12 -14.41
N THR A 80 2.79 -6.63 -15.40
CA THR A 80 2.77 -5.21 -15.76
C THR A 80 2.29 -4.33 -14.60
N LEU A 81 1.24 -4.75 -13.88
CA LEU A 81 0.75 -4.04 -12.70
C LEU A 81 1.79 -3.98 -11.60
N ILE A 82 2.40 -5.12 -11.24
CA ILE A 82 3.42 -5.19 -10.20
C ILE A 82 4.62 -4.30 -10.59
N ALA A 83 5.12 -4.45 -11.81
CA ALA A 83 6.28 -3.67 -12.28
C ALA A 83 6.02 -2.16 -12.24
N SER A 84 4.87 -1.70 -12.75
CA SER A 84 4.51 -0.28 -12.72
C SER A 84 4.26 0.23 -11.30
N THR A 85 3.65 -0.57 -10.42
CA THR A 85 3.43 -0.20 -9.02
C THR A 85 4.75 -0.07 -8.27
N VAL A 86 5.70 -0.99 -8.46
CA VAL A 86 7.02 -0.93 -7.84
C VAL A 86 7.75 0.35 -8.25
N VAL A 87 7.73 0.70 -9.55
CA VAL A 87 8.36 1.92 -10.06
C VAL A 87 7.72 3.17 -9.45
N VAL A 88 6.39 3.28 -9.50
CA VAL A 88 5.67 4.46 -8.99
C VAL A 88 5.82 4.60 -7.48
N SER A 89 5.68 3.52 -6.72
CA SER A 89 5.83 3.53 -5.27
C SER A 89 7.25 3.88 -4.84
N PHE A 90 8.27 3.34 -5.53
CA PHE A 90 9.67 3.67 -5.24
C PHE A 90 9.94 5.15 -5.49
N ILE A 91 9.60 5.65 -6.68
CA ILE A 91 9.82 7.07 -7.04
C ILE A 91 9.06 7.99 -6.08
N SER A 92 7.79 7.71 -5.82
CA SER A 92 6.96 8.53 -4.93
C SER A 92 7.53 8.56 -3.52
N THR A 93 7.85 7.39 -2.95
CA THR A 93 8.38 7.29 -1.59
C THR A 93 9.74 7.99 -1.49
N PHE A 94 10.63 7.74 -2.44
CA PHE A 94 11.96 8.34 -2.48
C PHE A 94 11.91 9.87 -2.53
N ILE A 95 11.06 10.44 -3.40
CA ILE A 95 10.86 11.90 -3.49
C ILE A 95 10.30 12.45 -2.18
N THR A 96 9.29 11.80 -1.59
CA THR A 96 8.69 12.22 -0.32
C THR A 96 9.73 12.27 0.79
N ILE A 97 10.61 11.27 0.91
CA ILE A 97 11.65 11.25 1.96
C ILE A 97 12.69 12.35 1.71
N ILE A 98 13.17 12.53 0.46
CA ILE A 98 14.13 13.60 0.14
C ILE A 98 13.57 14.98 0.47
N VAL A 99 12.35 15.29 0.02
CA VAL A 99 11.71 16.59 0.30
C VAL A 99 11.59 16.82 1.80
N THR A 100 11.24 15.77 2.55
CA THR A 100 11.14 15.82 4.01
C THR A 100 12.50 16.08 4.66
N HIS A 101 13.56 15.37 4.25
CA HIS A 101 14.92 15.56 4.75
C HIS A 101 15.50 16.93 4.37
N MET A 102 15.20 17.45 3.18
CA MET A 102 15.57 18.80 2.77
C MET A 102 14.96 19.85 3.70
N GLY A 103 13.68 19.69 4.07
CA GLY A 103 13.01 20.55 5.03
C GLY A 103 13.65 20.54 6.43
N MET A 104 14.27 19.43 6.80
CA MET A 104 14.92 19.22 8.10
C MET A 104 16.45 19.24 8.06
N ALA A 105 17.05 19.73 6.97
CA ALA A 105 18.50 19.79 6.83
C ALA A 105 19.17 20.60 7.97
N GLY A 106 18.47 21.60 8.51
CA GLY A 106 18.92 22.39 9.66
C GLY A 106 18.99 21.63 10.99
N LEU A 107 18.41 20.42 11.08
CA LEU A 107 18.43 19.56 12.26
C LEU A 107 19.48 18.43 12.18
N GLY A 108 20.37 18.48 11.18
CA GLY A 108 21.46 17.50 11.02
C GLY A 108 21.14 16.29 10.13
N LEU A 109 19.96 16.25 9.49
CA LEU A 109 19.69 15.29 8.43
C LEU A 109 20.40 15.68 7.13
N ASN A 110 21.24 14.80 6.62
CA ASN A 110 21.78 14.97 5.27
C ASN A 110 20.72 14.56 4.24
N PRO A 111 20.29 15.47 3.34
CA PRO A 111 19.23 15.15 2.37
C PRO A 111 19.65 14.14 1.30
N ILE A 112 20.96 14.01 1.08
CA ILE A 112 21.53 13.24 -0.04
C ILE A 112 22.00 11.86 0.43
N THR A 113 22.49 11.74 1.67
CA THR A 113 22.94 10.46 2.25
C THR A 113 21.89 9.91 3.19
N LEU A 114 20.96 9.13 2.63
CA LEU A 114 19.96 8.39 3.40
C LEU A 114 20.62 7.35 4.30
N SER A 115 20.15 7.23 5.54
CA SER A 115 20.61 6.21 6.47
C SER A 115 20.18 4.80 6.00
N PRO A 116 20.87 3.73 6.43
CA PRO A 116 20.48 2.36 6.11
C PRO A 116 19.05 2.02 6.54
N ILE A 117 18.59 2.62 7.64
CA ILE A 117 17.22 2.47 8.17
C ILE A 117 16.20 3.09 7.22
N ALA A 118 16.47 4.31 6.72
CA ALA A 118 15.59 4.96 5.75
C ALA A 118 15.47 4.14 4.46
N TRP A 119 16.57 3.57 3.96
CA TRP A 119 16.54 2.67 2.80
C TRP A 119 15.70 1.41 3.05
N MET A 120 15.84 0.79 4.22
CA MET A 120 15.05 -0.37 4.60
C MET A 120 13.55 -0.03 4.63
N PHE A 121 13.18 1.10 5.24
CA PHE A 121 11.78 1.52 5.31
C PHE A 121 11.20 1.94 3.95
N ILE A 122 12.00 2.53 3.05
CA ILE A 122 11.59 2.73 1.65
C ILE A 122 11.22 1.39 1.01
N GLY A 123 12.05 0.36 1.21
CA GLY A 123 11.76 -1.00 0.74
C GLY A 123 10.44 -1.56 1.30
N TYR A 124 10.21 -1.41 2.60
CA TYR A 124 8.98 -1.82 3.27
C TYR A 124 7.74 -1.10 2.72
N THR A 125 7.81 0.21 2.49
CA THR A 125 6.71 0.99 1.90
C THR A 125 6.42 0.54 0.47
N VAL A 126 7.45 0.30 -0.34
CA VAL A 126 7.29 -0.22 -1.72
C VAL A 126 6.60 -1.59 -1.71
N ILE A 127 7.01 -2.50 -0.82
CA ILE A 127 6.38 -3.82 -0.65
C ILE A 127 4.92 -3.65 -0.23
N GLN A 128 4.63 -2.81 0.76
CA GLN A 128 3.27 -2.54 1.24
C GLN A 128 2.35 -2.05 0.10
N TRP A 129 2.78 -1.02 -0.63
CA TRP A 129 1.98 -0.45 -1.72
C TRP A 129 1.75 -1.47 -2.82
N THR A 130 2.81 -2.19 -3.21
CA THR A 130 2.74 -3.20 -4.27
C THR A 130 1.76 -4.31 -3.94
N LEU A 131 1.83 -4.87 -2.72
CA LEU A 131 0.95 -5.95 -2.30
C LEU A 131 -0.51 -5.50 -2.18
N LEU A 132 -0.78 -4.33 -1.59
CA LEU A 132 -2.15 -3.81 -1.46
C LEU A 132 -2.76 -3.45 -2.82
N THR A 133 -2.00 -2.84 -3.72
CA THR A 133 -2.44 -2.56 -5.10
C THR A 133 -2.73 -3.84 -5.87
N ALA A 134 -1.90 -4.88 -5.70
CA ALA A 134 -2.12 -6.17 -6.33
C ALA A 134 -3.38 -6.89 -5.78
N ILE A 135 -3.66 -6.78 -4.48
CA ILE A 135 -4.91 -7.26 -3.88
C ILE A 135 -6.11 -6.49 -4.44
N ALA A 136 -6.03 -5.16 -4.51
CA ALA A 136 -7.08 -4.33 -5.09
C ALA A 136 -7.39 -4.70 -6.54
N PHE A 137 -6.34 -4.92 -7.34
CA PHE A 137 -6.44 -5.40 -8.71
C PHE A 137 -7.11 -6.77 -8.78
N ALA A 138 -6.69 -7.73 -7.96
CA ALA A 138 -7.24 -9.08 -7.95
C ALA A 138 -8.74 -9.09 -7.61
N ILE A 139 -9.16 -8.30 -6.61
CA ILE A 139 -10.58 -8.14 -6.26
C ILE A 139 -11.34 -7.44 -7.40
N GLY A 140 -10.80 -6.36 -7.97
CA GLY A 140 -11.42 -5.66 -9.10
C GLY A 140 -11.63 -6.56 -10.31
N LEU A 141 -10.66 -7.43 -10.60
CA LEU A 141 -10.73 -8.42 -11.67
C LEU A 141 -11.76 -9.53 -11.35
N LEU A 142 -11.78 -10.03 -10.12
CA LEU A 142 -12.71 -11.09 -9.69
C LEU A 142 -14.17 -10.62 -9.70
N CYS A 143 -14.43 -9.42 -9.18
CA CYS A 143 -15.78 -8.85 -9.09
C CYS A 143 -16.22 -8.15 -10.37
N ARG A 144 -15.30 -7.91 -11.33
CA ARG A 144 -15.55 -7.17 -12.57
C ARG A 144 -16.09 -5.75 -12.35
N HIS A 145 -15.84 -5.19 -11.17
CA HIS A 145 -16.40 -3.92 -10.74
C HIS A 145 -15.41 -3.17 -9.86
N MET A 146 -15.13 -1.90 -10.20
CA MET A 146 -14.11 -1.12 -9.49
C MET A 146 -14.55 -0.73 -8.08
N ILE A 147 -15.85 -0.61 -7.78
CA ILE A 147 -16.32 -0.18 -6.45
C ILE A 147 -16.00 -1.21 -5.36
N VAL A 148 -15.99 -2.50 -5.68
CA VAL A 148 -15.81 -3.57 -4.67
C VAL A 148 -14.45 -3.51 -3.97
N PRO A 149 -13.29 -3.46 -4.67
CA PRO A 149 -12.01 -3.30 -3.98
C PRO A 149 -11.92 -2.01 -3.17
N LEU A 150 -12.58 -0.94 -3.61
CA LEU A 150 -12.56 0.35 -2.91
C LEU A 150 -13.34 0.30 -1.61
N VAL A 151 -14.58 -0.21 -1.64
CA VAL A 151 -15.40 -0.36 -0.43
C VAL A 151 -14.75 -1.30 0.58
N PHE A 152 -14.00 -2.29 0.10
CA PHE A 152 -13.30 -3.22 0.98
C PHE A 152 -12.04 -2.60 1.61
N LEU A 153 -11.17 -1.95 0.82
CA LEU A 153 -9.86 -1.49 1.28
C LEU A 153 -9.85 -0.06 1.83
N ILE A 154 -10.60 0.88 1.23
CA ILE A 154 -10.55 2.30 1.62
C ILE A 154 -10.93 2.52 3.09
N PRO A 155 -12.03 1.95 3.63
CA PRO A 155 -12.35 2.12 5.03
C PRO A 155 -11.23 1.64 5.95
N GLN A 156 -10.55 0.54 5.56
CA GLN A 156 -9.42 0.02 6.33
C GLN A 156 -8.20 0.94 6.29
N ILE A 157 -7.93 1.61 5.16
CA ILE A 157 -6.89 2.66 5.02
C ILE A 157 -7.19 3.83 5.95
N TYR A 158 -8.46 4.23 6.08
CA TYR A 158 -8.93 5.22 7.05
C TYR A 158 -9.08 4.68 8.48
N ASN A 159 -8.18 3.78 8.88
CA ASN A 159 -8.04 3.25 10.24
C ASN A 159 -9.07 2.21 10.69
N LEU A 160 -10.09 1.85 9.89
CA LEU A 160 -11.01 0.76 10.27
C LEU A 160 -10.26 -0.56 10.50
N GLY A 161 -9.21 -0.84 9.74
CA GLY A 161 -8.43 -2.08 9.87
C GLY A 161 -7.77 -2.19 11.25
N ASN A 162 -7.11 -1.12 11.69
CA ASN A 162 -6.46 -1.08 13.01
C ASN A 162 -7.50 -1.08 14.14
N TYR A 163 -8.63 -0.38 13.98
CA TYR A 163 -9.72 -0.40 14.95
C TYR A 163 -10.26 -1.81 15.17
N LEU A 164 -10.49 -2.56 14.08
CA LEU A 164 -10.93 -3.96 14.14
C LEU A 164 -9.85 -4.85 14.78
N ALA A 165 -8.58 -4.62 14.48
CA ALA A 165 -7.44 -5.36 15.05
C ALA A 165 -7.26 -5.14 16.56
N GLN A 166 -7.56 -3.94 17.05
CA GLN A 166 -7.55 -3.62 18.49
C GLN A 166 -8.73 -4.26 19.22
N ARG A 167 -9.88 -4.38 18.56
CA ARG A 167 -11.10 -4.92 19.17
C ARG A 167 -11.18 -6.44 19.11
N TRP A 168 -10.64 -7.06 18.05
CA TRP A 168 -10.70 -8.49 17.82
C TRP A 168 -9.39 -9.05 17.27
N SER A 169 -8.98 -10.22 17.76
CA SER A 169 -7.73 -10.88 17.36
C SER A 169 -7.65 -11.19 15.86
N TRP A 170 -8.78 -11.51 15.23
CA TRP A 170 -8.86 -11.76 13.80
C TRP A 170 -8.64 -10.50 12.95
N GLY A 171 -8.86 -9.30 13.50
CA GLY A 171 -8.69 -8.04 12.78
C GLY A 171 -7.25 -7.78 12.36
N ASN A 172 -6.26 -8.36 13.06
CA ASN A 172 -4.85 -8.30 12.67
C ASN A 172 -4.56 -8.95 11.31
N TYR A 173 -5.43 -9.86 10.85
CA TYR A 173 -5.27 -10.55 9.57
C TYR A 173 -5.96 -9.82 8.41
N LEU A 174 -6.57 -8.66 8.64
CA LEU A 174 -7.11 -7.83 7.57
C LEU A 174 -5.97 -7.27 6.70
N PRO A 175 -6.18 -7.12 5.37
CA PRO A 175 -5.12 -6.70 4.47
C PRO A 175 -4.41 -5.42 4.91
N VAL A 176 -5.16 -4.36 5.23
CA VAL A 176 -4.52 -3.08 5.57
C VAL A 176 -3.91 -3.13 6.98
N ALA A 177 -4.55 -3.81 7.95
CA ALA A 177 -4.00 -3.98 9.29
C ALA A 177 -2.65 -4.73 9.25
N ALA A 178 -2.60 -5.84 8.52
CA ALA A 178 -1.38 -6.60 8.28
C ALA A 178 -0.32 -5.77 7.54
N SER A 179 -0.74 -4.92 6.61
CA SER A 179 0.16 -4.02 5.90
C SER A 179 0.81 -2.99 6.82
N ASN A 180 0.10 -2.52 7.84
CA ASN A 180 0.62 -1.54 8.80
C ASN A 180 1.70 -2.17 9.72
N MET A 181 1.70 -3.50 9.90
CA MET A 181 2.77 -4.21 10.62
C MET A 181 4.12 -4.16 9.88
N ILE A 182 4.11 -3.87 8.57
CA ILE A 182 5.31 -3.78 7.72
C ILE A 182 6.00 -2.42 7.89
N THR A 183 5.24 -1.34 8.01
CA THR A 183 5.74 0.04 8.04
C THR A 183 5.53 0.74 9.38
N ALA A 184 5.08 0.03 10.42
CA ALA A 184 4.99 0.53 11.78
C ALA A 184 6.33 1.12 12.23
N THR A 185 6.34 2.42 12.52
CA THR A 185 7.50 3.12 13.09
C THR A 185 7.59 2.81 14.60
N PRO A 186 8.75 3.01 15.25
CA PRO A 186 8.96 2.67 16.66
C PRO A 186 8.00 3.33 17.64
N VAL A 187 7.30 4.37 17.21
CA VAL A 187 6.38 5.16 18.04
C VAL A 187 4.92 4.74 17.92
N LYS A 188 4.60 3.94 16.90
CA LYS A 188 3.25 3.43 16.71
C LYS A 188 2.94 2.38 17.77
N THR A 189 1.69 2.36 18.22
CA THR A 189 1.18 1.33 19.14
C THR A 189 1.13 -0.06 18.51
N ILE A 190 1.21 -0.15 17.18
CA ILE A 190 1.22 -1.39 16.41
C ILE A 190 2.63 -1.98 16.40
N ALA A 191 2.75 -3.28 16.69
CA ALA A 191 4.04 -3.97 16.65
C ALA A 191 4.63 -4.00 15.22
N HIS A 192 5.91 -3.64 15.11
CA HIS A 192 6.69 -3.75 13.88
C HIS A 192 7.09 -5.21 13.63
N GLU A 193 6.28 -5.94 12.87
CA GLU A 193 6.52 -7.35 12.50
C GLU A 193 6.44 -7.51 10.96
N PRO A 194 7.44 -7.01 10.21
CA PRO A 194 7.36 -6.89 8.75
C PRO A 194 7.23 -8.23 8.04
N LEU A 195 7.90 -9.27 8.57
CA LEU A 195 7.82 -10.61 7.99
C LEU A 195 6.40 -11.18 8.07
N LYS A 196 5.75 -11.05 9.23
CA LYS A 196 4.39 -11.55 9.46
C LYS A 196 3.37 -10.78 8.62
N GLY A 197 3.47 -9.46 8.60
CA GLY A 197 2.62 -8.61 7.77
C GLY A 197 2.72 -8.98 6.28
N ALA A 198 3.94 -9.14 5.78
CA ALA A 198 4.18 -9.54 4.39
C ALA A 198 3.62 -10.94 4.09
N MET A 199 3.80 -11.92 4.98
CA MET A 199 3.26 -13.27 4.82
C MET A 199 1.73 -13.26 4.72
N ILE A 200 1.04 -12.51 5.59
CA ILE A 200 -0.42 -12.39 5.57
C ILE A 200 -0.88 -11.75 4.25
N LEU A 201 -0.21 -10.71 3.78
CA LEU A 201 -0.54 -10.06 2.50
C LEU A 201 -0.30 -10.98 1.29
N ILE A 202 0.81 -11.73 1.28
CA ILE A 202 1.09 -12.70 0.23
C ILE A 202 0.02 -13.80 0.21
N LEU A 203 -0.44 -14.25 1.39
CA LEU A 203 -1.53 -15.22 1.48
C LEU A 203 -2.84 -14.67 0.89
N TRP A 204 -3.24 -13.45 1.28
CA TRP A 204 -4.40 -12.77 0.70
C TRP A 204 -4.29 -12.62 -0.81
N LEU A 205 -3.14 -12.16 -1.29
CA LEU A 205 -2.87 -11.98 -2.71
C LEU A 205 -2.97 -13.32 -3.46
N SER A 206 -2.36 -14.38 -2.91
CA SER A 206 -2.38 -15.71 -3.51
C SER A 206 -3.80 -16.25 -3.64
N ILE A 207 -4.59 -16.16 -2.56
CA ILE A 207 -6.00 -16.61 -2.55
C ILE A 207 -6.80 -15.83 -3.62
N MET A 208 -6.67 -14.50 -3.64
CA MET A 208 -7.39 -13.65 -4.60
C MET A 208 -6.98 -13.91 -6.04
N LEU A 209 -5.67 -14.08 -6.31
CA LEU A 209 -5.17 -14.37 -7.66
C LEU A 209 -5.58 -15.75 -8.16
N ILE A 210 -5.59 -16.77 -7.28
CA ILE A 210 -6.06 -18.12 -7.64
C ILE A 210 -7.54 -18.06 -8.01
N MET A 211 -8.37 -17.43 -7.18
CA MET A 211 -9.81 -17.30 -7.47
C MET A 211 -10.06 -16.47 -8.75
N ALA A 212 -9.33 -15.37 -8.93
CA ALA A 212 -9.46 -14.51 -10.10
C ALA A 212 -9.00 -15.23 -11.37
N GLY A 213 -7.87 -15.94 -11.32
CA GLY A 213 -7.34 -16.73 -12.44
C GLY A 213 -8.27 -17.87 -12.83
N TYR A 214 -8.81 -18.59 -11.86
CA TYR A 214 -9.81 -19.63 -12.09
C TYR A 214 -11.06 -19.07 -12.79
N THR A 215 -11.60 -17.97 -12.26
CA THR A 215 -12.75 -17.26 -12.84
C THR A 215 -12.46 -16.75 -14.25
N PHE A 216 -11.25 -16.24 -14.49
CA PHE A 216 -10.81 -15.69 -15.77
C PHE A 216 -10.70 -16.77 -16.88
N VAL A 217 -10.25 -17.97 -16.52
CA VAL A 217 -10.15 -19.10 -17.47
C VAL A 217 -11.51 -19.72 -17.72
N ARG A 218 -12.33 -19.90 -16.68
CA ARG A 218 -13.58 -20.67 -16.76
C ARG A 218 -14.75 -19.88 -17.31
N ASN A 219 -14.84 -18.58 -17.00
CA ASN A 219 -15.97 -17.78 -17.46
C ASN A 219 -15.71 -17.24 -18.86
N ASP A 220 -16.76 -17.27 -19.69
CA ASP A 220 -16.72 -16.56 -20.94
C ASP A 220 -16.56 -15.06 -20.68
N VAL A 221 -15.76 -14.42 -21.51
CA VAL A 221 -15.59 -12.96 -21.54
C VAL A 221 -16.75 -12.30 -22.30
N GLY A 222 -17.64 -13.10 -22.90
CA GLY A 222 -18.92 -12.66 -23.44
C GLY A 222 -19.94 -12.38 -22.34
N GLY A 223 -20.22 -11.10 -22.10
CA GLY A 223 -21.35 -10.63 -21.30
C GLY A 223 -21.70 -9.20 -21.71
N ASN A 224 -22.98 -8.95 -21.93
CA ASN A 224 -23.56 -7.67 -22.38
C ASN A 224 -23.09 -6.51 -21.51
N TYR A 225 -22.22 -5.65 -22.06
CA TYR A 225 -21.94 -4.31 -21.56
C TYR A 225 -21.70 -3.39 -22.75
#